data_AF-A0A6I4J2E9-F1
#
_entry.id   AF-A0A6I4J2E9-F1
#
_cell.length_a   1.000
_cell.length_b   1.000
_cell.length_c   1.000
_cell.angle_alpha   90.00
_cell.angle_beta   90.00
_cell.angle_gamma   90.00
#
_symmetry.space_group_name_H-M   'P 1'
#
loop_
_entity.id
_entity.type
_entity.pdbx_description
1 polymer ?
#
loop_
_entity_poly.entity_id
_entity_poly.type
_entity_poly.pdbx_seq_one_letter_code
_entity_poly.pdbx_strand_id
1 'polypeptide(L)'
;MGIIDKGLAAAAAAAMLATPASAACWTDAAYQAAQVRELDTMLMVQALRCRKTSASFLTEYNRFVQISRPALLKANAELKAHFGGLNAYDNYMTTVANRYGAGTGDLDCADTASIVRAAVATKGSAEALYRLAADARMEPAIDGARCRGVTKAPLTYASNR
;
A
#
# COMPACT_ATOMS: atom_id res chain seq x y z
N MET A 1 -33.10 -61.97 10.98
CA MET A 1 -32.32 -61.16 10.02
C MET A 1 -33.12 -59.91 9.71
N GLY A 2 -32.60 -58.71 10.06
CA GLY A 2 -33.20 -57.41 9.74
C GLY A 2 -33.87 -56.71 10.92
N ILE A 3 -33.10 -55.99 11.74
CA ILE A 3 -33.57 -55.15 12.86
C ILE A 3 -33.94 -53.78 12.29
N ILE A 4 -35.14 -53.31 12.59
CA ILE A 4 -35.66 -51.98 12.27
C ILE A 4 -35.45 -51.13 13.52
N ASP A 5 -34.54 -50.15 13.48
CA ASP A 5 -34.36 -49.20 14.58
C ASP A 5 -34.53 -47.76 14.12
N LYS A 6 -35.40 -47.08 14.86
CA LYS A 6 -35.83 -45.69 14.70
C LYS A 6 -34.76 -44.74 15.20
N GLY A 7 -34.48 -43.72 14.38
CA GLY A 7 -34.26 -42.33 14.75
C GLY A 7 -33.35 -41.98 15.94
N LEU A 8 -32.22 -41.34 15.64
CA LEU A 8 -31.89 -40.07 16.28
C LEU A 8 -30.97 -39.26 15.37
N ALA A 9 -31.51 -38.16 14.82
CA ALA A 9 -30.74 -37.16 14.11
C ALA A 9 -29.90 -36.38 15.12
N ALA A 10 -28.58 -36.58 15.12
CA ALA A 10 -27.64 -35.71 15.81
C ALA A 10 -27.06 -34.72 14.79
N ALA A 11 -27.80 -33.63 14.54
CA ALA A 11 -27.27 -32.48 13.83
C ALA A 11 -26.28 -31.77 14.76
N ALA A 12 -24.99 -32.10 14.63
CA ALA A 12 -23.92 -31.35 15.26
C ALA A 12 -23.81 -30.00 14.54
N ALA A 13 -24.53 -29.00 15.06
CA ALA A 13 -24.34 -27.60 14.70
C ALA A 13 -22.94 -27.20 15.20
N ALA A 14 -21.93 -27.36 14.33
CA ALA A 14 -20.65 -26.69 14.51
C ALA A 14 -20.93 -25.19 14.39
N ALA A 15 -21.07 -24.52 15.54
CA ALA A 15 -21.08 -23.08 15.62
C ALA A 15 -19.74 -22.60 15.04
N MET A 16 -19.76 -22.17 13.77
CA MET A 16 -18.68 -21.38 13.21
C MET A 16 -18.64 -20.12 14.07
N LEU A 17 -17.65 -20.03 14.96
CA LEU A 17 -17.25 -18.78 15.56
C LEU A 17 -16.85 -17.88 14.39
N ALA A 18 -17.81 -17.09 13.90
CA ALA A 18 -17.52 -15.95 13.06
C ALA A 18 -16.71 -15.00 13.94
N THR A 19 -15.38 -15.16 13.93
CA THR A 19 -14.48 -14.12 14.42
C THR A 19 -14.93 -12.84 13.72
N PRO A 20 -15.22 -11.76 14.47
CA PRO A 20 -15.49 -10.49 13.84
C PRO A 20 -14.33 -10.20 12.90
N ALA A 21 -14.64 -9.69 11.71
CA ALA A 21 -13.64 -9.05 10.87
C ALA A 21 -13.16 -7.81 11.63
N SER A 22 -12.34 -8.00 12.66
CA SER A 22 -11.49 -6.96 13.20
C SER A 22 -10.80 -6.36 11.99
N ALA A 23 -11.04 -5.07 11.73
CA ALA A 23 -10.23 -4.30 10.79
C ALA A 23 -8.78 -4.64 11.13
N ALA A 24 -8.14 -5.43 10.26
CA ALA A 24 -6.81 -5.93 10.55
C ALA A 24 -5.93 -4.70 10.70
N CYS A 25 -5.21 -4.59 11.82
CA CYS A 25 -4.30 -3.47 12.02
C CYS A 25 -3.34 -3.34 10.83
N TRP A 26 -2.81 -2.15 10.62
CA TRP A 26 -1.88 -1.91 9.52
C TRP A 26 -0.57 -2.65 9.78
N THR A 27 -0.29 -3.70 9.00
CA THR A 27 1.01 -4.37 9.02
C THR A 27 2.09 -3.42 8.53
N ASP A 28 3.36 -3.68 8.88
CA ASP A 28 4.47 -2.84 8.39
C ASP A 28 4.55 -2.83 6.86
N ALA A 29 4.27 -3.96 6.22
CA ALA A 29 4.26 -4.09 4.77
C ALA A 29 3.13 -3.24 4.14
N ALA A 30 1.91 -3.30 4.68
CA ALA A 30 0.79 -2.49 4.22
C ALA A 30 1.05 -0.99 4.41
N TYR A 31 1.62 -0.62 5.57
CA TYR A 31 1.97 0.76 5.87
C TYR A 31 3.06 1.30 4.92
N GLN A 32 4.14 0.56 4.71
CA GLN A 32 5.20 0.94 3.76
C GLN A 32 4.69 1.01 2.31
N ALA A 33 3.81 0.09 1.93
CA ALA A 33 3.15 0.12 0.64
C ALA A 33 2.29 1.39 0.47
N ALA A 34 1.55 1.78 1.50
CA ALA A 34 0.78 3.01 1.54
C ALA A 34 1.69 4.25 1.45
N GLN A 35 2.82 4.29 2.15
CA GLN A 35 3.81 5.37 2.05
C GLN A 35 4.30 5.56 0.61
N VAL A 36 4.66 4.47 -0.07
CA VAL A 36 5.09 4.53 -1.47
C VAL A 36 3.96 4.98 -2.39
N ARG A 37 2.73 4.54 -2.13
CA ARG A 37 1.57 4.94 -2.94
C ARG A 37 1.25 6.42 -2.79
N GLU A 38 1.35 6.95 -1.58
CA GLU A 38 1.23 8.38 -1.33
C GLU A 38 2.39 9.15 -1.97
N LEU A 39 3.64 8.64 -1.89
CA LEU A 39 4.80 9.28 -2.52
C LEU A 39 4.61 9.42 -4.03
N ASP A 40 4.22 8.35 -4.71
CA ASP A 40 3.92 8.35 -6.16
C ASP A 40 2.80 9.36 -6.48
N THR A 41 1.71 9.35 -5.71
CA THR A 41 0.58 10.27 -5.92
C THR A 41 0.98 11.73 -5.73
N MET A 42 1.74 12.04 -4.68
CA MET A 42 2.29 13.37 -4.42
C MET A 42 3.16 13.84 -5.60
N LEU A 43 4.11 13.01 -6.04
CA LEU A 43 5.02 13.35 -7.13
C LEU A 43 4.28 13.51 -8.47
N MET A 44 3.25 12.70 -8.72
CA MET A 44 2.38 12.84 -9.89
C MET A 44 1.68 14.21 -9.91
N VAL A 45 1.05 14.59 -8.80
CA VAL A 45 0.34 15.88 -8.70
C VAL A 45 1.32 17.05 -8.84
N GLN A 46 2.49 16.96 -8.23
CA GLN A 46 3.53 18.00 -8.33
C GLN A 46 4.10 18.08 -9.74
N ALA A 47 4.22 16.98 -10.47
CA ALA A 47 4.60 17.01 -11.89
C ALA A 47 3.61 17.83 -12.73
N LEU A 48 2.31 17.77 -12.43
CA LEU A 48 1.27 18.56 -13.12
C LEU A 48 1.32 20.04 -12.73
N ARG A 49 1.52 20.34 -11.43
CA ARG A 49 1.56 21.72 -10.90
C ARG A 49 2.83 22.46 -11.33
N CYS A 50 3.98 21.79 -11.24
CA CYS A 50 5.29 22.37 -11.50
C CYS A 50 5.71 22.32 -12.97
N ARG A 51 4.90 21.75 -13.88
CA ARG A 51 5.25 21.59 -15.31
C ARG A 51 5.67 22.87 -16.03
N LYS A 52 5.20 24.03 -15.57
CA LYS A 52 5.53 25.34 -16.18
C LYS A 52 6.81 25.97 -15.62
N THR A 53 7.21 25.60 -14.41
CA THR A 53 8.33 26.21 -13.67
C THR A 53 9.54 25.28 -13.60
N SER A 54 9.34 23.97 -13.76
CA SER A 54 10.40 22.96 -13.81
C SER A 54 10.14 22.02 -14.98
N ALA A 55 10.75 22.33 -16.12
CA ALA A 55 10.62 21.53 -17.35
C ALA A 55 11.14 20.10 -17.17
N SER A 56 12.09 19.88 -16.25
CA SER A 56 12.65 18.55 -15.97
C SER A 56 11.76 17.69 -15.08
N PHE A 57 10.88 18.29 -14.26
CA PHE A 57 10.13 17.54 -13.24
C PHE A 57 9.31 16.39 -13.87
N LEU A 58 8.50 16.70 -14.89
CA LEU A 58 7.66 15.70 -15.55
C LEU A 58 8.51 14.57 -16.15
N THR A 59 9.67 14.91 -16.73
CA THR A 59 10.62 13.95 -17.26
C THR A 59 11.21 13.06 -16.16
N GLU A 60 11.60 13.64 -15.02
CA GLU A 60 12.12 12.91 -13.87
C GLU A 60 11.06 12.01 -13.22
N TYR A 61 9.82 12.49 -13.09
CA TYR A 61 8.69 11.69 -12.61
C TYR A 61 8.42 10.50 -13.53
N ASN A 62 8.33 10.73 -14.84
CA ASN A 62 8.14 9.66 -15.80
C ASN A 62 9.27 8.63 -15.74
N ARG A 63 10.52 9.08 -15.60
CA ARG A 63 11.67 8.19 -15.41
C ARG A 63 11.55 7.38 -14.12
N PHE A 64 11.16 8.01 -13.01
CA PHE A 64 10.91 7.34 -11.74
C PHE A 64 9.87 6.22 -11.88
N VAL A 65 8.71 6.52 -12.48
CA VAL A 65 7.63 5.53 -12.68
C VAL A 65 8.11 4.36 -13.53
N GLN A 66 8.87 4.64 -14.60
CA GLN A 66 9.40 3.59 -15.48
C GLN A 66 10.36 2.65 -14.75
N ILE A 67 11.38 3.19 -14.07
CA ILE A 67 12.39 2.35 -13.40
C ILE A 67 11.84 1.66 -12.15
N SER A 68 10.86 2.27 -11.48
CA SER A 68 10.30 1.76 -10.23
C SER A 68 9.04 0.93 -10.43
N ARG A 69 8.60 0.71 -11.69
CA ARG A 69 7.35 0.01 -12.00
C ARG A 69 7.17 -1.31 -11.24
N PRO A 70 8.18 -2.21 -11.13
CA PRO A 70 8.03 -3.44 -10.35
C PRO A 70 7.75 -3.18 -8.86
N ALA A 71 8.44 -2.21 -8.26
CA ALA A 71 8.24 -1.83 -6.86
C ALA A 71 6.87 -1.19 -6.62
N LEU A 72 6.44 -0.30 -7.52
CA LEU A 72 5.11 0.34 -7.48
C LEU A 72 3.98 -0.70 -7.59
N LEU A 73 4.11 -1.67 -8.50
CA LEU A 73 3.13 -2.75 -8.65
C LEU A 73 3.07 -3.64 -7.39
N LYS A 74 4.23 -3.96 -6.81
CA LYS A 74 4.31 -4.74 -5.57
C LYS A 74 3.64 -4.01 -4.40
N ALA A 75 3.93 -2.72 -4.21
CA ALA A 75 3.27 -1.90 -3.19
C ALA A 75 1.76 -1.85 -3.41
N ASN A 76 1.32 -1.66 -4.65
CA ASN A 76 -0.10 -1.65 -4.98
C ASN A 76 -0.80 -2.98 -4.67
N ALA A 77 -0.14 -4.11 -4.93
CA ALA A 77 -0.68 -5.43 -4.61
C ALA A 77 -0.82 -5.66 -3.09
N GLU A 78 0.19 -5.29 -2.31
CA GLU A 78 0.14 -5.38 -0.83
C GLU A 78 -0.99 -4.50 -0.28
N LEU A 79 -1.16 -3.29 -0.82
CA LEU A 79 -2.20 -2.37 -0.38
C LEU A 79 -3.61 -2.89 -0.73
N LYS A 80 -3.80 -3.44 -1.93
CA LYS A 80 -5.06 -4.10 -2.31
C LYS A 80 -5.37 -5.31 -1.44
N ALA A 81 -4.35 -6.09 -1.06
CA ALA A 81 -4.51 -7.22 -0.16
C ALA A 81 -4.94 -6.77 1.25
N HIS A 82 -4.39 -5.66 1.76
CA HIS A 82 -4.80 -5.10 3.05
C HIS A 82 -6.28 -4.70 3.06
N PHE A 83 -6.76 -4.00 2.03
CA PHE A 83 -8.14 -3.55 1.98
C PHE A 83 -9.17 -4.66 1.69
N GLY A 84 -8.74 -5.82 1.16
CA GLY A 84 -9.62 -6.98 0.94
C GLY A 84 -10.75 -6.78 -0.09
N GLY A 85 -10.91 -5.58 -0.66
CA GLY A 85 -11.95 -5.24 -1.62
C GLY A 85 -11.67 -3.93 -2.37
N LEU A 86 -12.11 -3.85 -3.63
CA LEU A 86 -11.83 -2.72 -4.52
C LEU A 86 -12.41 -1.40 -3.99
N ASN A 87 -13.64 -1.40 -3.48
CA ASN A 87 -14.30 -0.18 -3.00
C ASN A 87 -13.52 0.52 -1.86
N ALA A 88 -13.02 -0.25 -0.88
CA ALA A 88 -12.27 0.31 0.25
C ALA A 88 -10.92 0.89 -0.21
N TYR A 89 -10.22 0.16 -1.09
CA TYR A 89 -8.99 0.64 -1.72
C TYR A 89 -9.23 1.91 -2.57
N ASP A 90 -10.31 1.97 -3.35
CA ASP A 90 -10.62 3.12 -4.20
C ASP A 90 -11.00 4.36 -3.38
N ASN A 91 -11.72 4.19 -2.27
CA ASN A 91 -12.01 5.25 -1.31
C ASN A 91 -10.72 5.79 -0.66
N TYR A 92 -9.80 4.90 -0.28
CA TYR A 92 -8.48 5.29 0.19
C TYR A 92 -7.73 6.09 -0.87
N MET A 93 -7.64 5.59 -2.11
CA MET A 93 -6.94 6.29 -3.20
C MET A 93 -7.57 7.65 -3.52
N THR A 94 -8.89 7.78 -3.42
CA THR A 94 -9.60 9.05 -3.58
C THR A 94 -9.20 10.04 -2.49
N THR A 95 -9.11 9.59 -1.23
CA THR A 95 -8.65 10.41 -0.09
C THR A 95 -7.21 10.90 -0.32
N VAL A 96 -6.32 10.01 -0.74
CA VAL A 96 -4.93 10.33 -1.06
C VAL A 96 -4.84 11.35 -2.19
N ALA A 97 -5.57 11.13 -3.29
CA ALA A 97 -5.58 12.04 -4.44
C ALA A 97 -6.09 13.43 -4.06
N ASN A 98 -7.16 13.52 -3.26
CA ASN A 98 -7.70 14.78 -2.78
C ASN A 98 -6.73 15.52 -1.85
N ARG A 99 -6.04 14.80 -0.95
CA ARG A 99 -5.04 15.38 -0.05
C ARG A 99 -3.93 16.09 -0.84
N TYR A 100 -3.25 15.37 -1.73
CA TYR A 100 -2.16 15.96 -2.52
C TYR A 100 -2.67 16.91 -3.60
N GLY A 101 -3.90 16.72 -4.08
CA GLY A 101 -4.61 17.64 -4.97
C GLY A 101 -4.90 19.00 -4.33
N ALA A 102 -5.12 19.07 -3.01
CA ALA A 102 -5.21 20.32 -2.25
C ALA A 102 -3.83 20.97 -2.08
N GLY A 103 -2.80 20.16 -1.85
CA GLY A 103 -1.40 20.56 -1.95
C GLY A 103 -0.47 19.75 -1.06
N THR A 104 0.81 20.12 -1.08
CA THR A 104 1.89 19.42 -0.36
C THR A 104 2.35 20.17 0.88
N GLY A 105 1.47 20.97 1.49
CA GLY A 105 1.83 21.89 2.57
C GLY A 105 2.82 22.96 2.08
N ASP A 106 3.95 23.08 2.78
CA ASP A 106 4.98 24.10 2.53
C ASP A 106 5.98 23.71 1.43
N LEU A 107 5.89 22.51 0.85
CA LEU A 107 6.83 22.06 -0.17
C LEU A 107 6.62 22.80 -1.49
N ASP A 108 7.66 23.45 -1.98
CA ASP A 108 7.66 24.11 -3.28
C ASP A 108 8.07 23.15 -4.43
N CYS A 109 8.14 23.70 -5.64
CA CYS A 109 8.55 22.93 -6.81
C CYS A 109 10.01 22.47 -6.77
N ALA A 110 10.91 23.21 -6.11
CA ALA A 110 12.31 22.83 -5.94
C ALA A 110 12.47 21.71 -4.91
N ASP A 111 11.74 21.79 -3.79
CA ASP A 111 11.68 20.77 -2.75
C ASP A 111 11.21 19.45 -3.35
N THR A 112 10.09 19.48 -4.07
CA THR A 112 9.51 18.27 -4.67
C THR A 112 10.34 17.75 -5.84
N ALA A 113 11.09 18.62 -6.54
CA ALA A 113 12.07 18.19 -7.53
C ALA A 113 13.27 17.44 -6.89
N SER A 114 13.67 17.82 -5.67
CA SER A 114 14.70 17.05 -4.93
C SER A 114 14.22 15.64 -4.59
N ILE A 115 12.94 15.50 -4.21
CA ILE A 115 12.32 14.21 -3.87
C ILE A 115 12.22 13.32 -5.10
N VAL A 116 11.79 13.83 -6.26
CA VAL A 116 11.69 13.01 -7.48
C VAL A 116 13.07 12.55 -7.96
N ARG A 117 14.12 13.38 -7.82
CA ARG A 117 15.50 12.96 -8.12
C ARG A 117 15.99 11.87 -7.19
N ALA A 118 15.69 11.98 -5.89
CA ALA A 118 15.98 10.92 -4.93
C ALA A 118 15.23 9.62 -5.29
N ALA A 119 13.97 9.73 -5.74
CA ALA A 119 13.18 8.59 -6.20
C ALA A 119 13.81 7.92 -7.43
N VAL A 120 14.32 8.70 -8.40
CA VAL A 120 15.10 8.18 -9.52
C VAL A 120 16.39 7.50 -9.05
N ALA A 121 17.07 8.05 -8.04
CA ALA A 121 18.31 7.51 -7.49
C ALA A 121 18.15 6.15 -6.78
N THR A 122 16.91 5.75 -6.43
CA THR A 122 16.62 4.40 -5.92
C THR A 122 16.87 3.29 -6.95
N LYS A 123 16.96 3.65 -8.25
CA LYS A 123 17.17 2.73 -9.37
C LYS A 123 16.15 1.58 -9.41
N GLY A 124 14.93 1.82 -8.93
CA GLY A 124 13.84 0.84 -8.88
C GLY A 124 13.92 -0.16 -7.72
N SER A 125 14.85 0.00 -6.79
CA SER A 125 14.91 -0.82 -5.57
C SER A 125 13.71 -0.53 -4.67
N ALA A 126 12.88 -1.56 -4.41
CA ALA A 126 11.71 -1.43 -3.53
C ALA A 126 12.11 -1.02 -2.11
N GLU A 127 13.20 -1.58 -1.58
CA GLU A 127 13.69 -1.26 -0.23
C GLU A 127 14.17 0.19 -0.13
N ALA A 128 14.92 0.67 -1.13
CA ALA A 128 15.37 2.06 -1.16
C ALA A 128 14.18 3.02 -1.32
N LEU A 129 13.15 2.62 -2.08
CA LEU A 129 11.93 3.41 -2.24
C LEU A 129 11.09 3.46 -0.95
N TYR A 130 11.02 2.37 -0.19
CA TYR A 130 10.38 2.37 1.14
C TYR A 130 11.10 3.31 2.11
N ARG A 131 12.44 3.26 2.13
CA ARG A 131 13.25 4.19 2.94
C ARG A 131 13.03 5.64 2.54
N LEU A 132 13.06 5.94 1.24
CA LEU A 132 12.78 7.28 0.73
C LEU A 132 11.39 7.77 1.14
N ALA A 133 10.35 6.94 1.03
CA ALA A 133 9.00 7.34 1.42
C ALA A 133 8.89 7.60 2.93
N ALA A 134 9.62 6.85 3.77
CA ALA A 134 9.71 7.13 5.20
C ALA A 134 10.48 8.43 5.49
N ASP A 135 11.62 8.66 4.83
CA ASP A 135 12.45 9.86 4.99
C ASP A 135 11.74 11.13 4.50
N ALA A 136 10.93 11.01 3.45
CA ALA A 136 10.03 12.05 2.96
C ALA A 136 8.84 12.31 3.89
N ARG A 137 8.75 11.59 5.02
CA ARG A 137 7.67 11.66 6.01
C ARG A 137 6.29 11.49 5.37
N MET A 138 6.17 10.54 4.44
CA MET A 138 4.85 10.14 3.97
C MET A 138 4.11 9.52 5.16
N GLU A 139 3.03 10.17 5.59
CA GLU A 139 2.16 9.76 6.69
C GLU A 139 0.83 9.28 6.12
N PRO A 140 0.70 7.97 5.84
CA PRO A 140 -0.44 7.51 5.07
C PRO A 140 -1.75 7.74 5.81
N ALA A 141 -2.80 8.09 5.07
CA ALA A 141 -4.15 8.30 5.59
C ALA A 141 -4.79 6.95 5.97
N ILE A 142 -4.29 6.34 7.05
CA ILE A 142 -4.73 5.04 7.55
C ILE A 142 -5.93 5.17 8.48
N ASP A 143 -6.85 4.22 8.40
CA ASP A 143 -7.86 3.98 9.41
C ASP A 143 -7.33 3.02 10.48
N GLY A 144 -7.27 3.48 11.73
CA GLY A 144 -6.83 2.66 12.85
C GLY A 144 -5.31 2.63 13.09
N ALA A 145 -4.87 1.67 13.90
CA ALA A 145 -3.50 1.59 14.39
C ALA A 145 -2.63 0.63 13.56
N ARG A 146 -1.31 0.88 13.58
CA ARG A 146 -0.31 -0.08 13.12
C ARG A 146 -0.23 -1.28 14.07
N CYS A 147 -0.03 -2.47 13.52
CA CYS A 147 0.20 -3.66 14.32
C CYS A 147 1.51 -3.49 15.11
N ARG A 148 1.47 -3.62 16.44
CA ARG A 148 2.70 -3.72 17.23
C ARG A 148 3.31 -5.11 17.03
N GLY A 149 4.51 -5.19 16.45
CA GLY A 149 5.32 -6.41 16.45
C GLY A 149 4.95 -7.51 15.44
N VAL A 150 4.14 -7.22 14.41
CA VAL A 150 3.82 -8.22 13.37
C VAL A 150 4.70 -8.01 12.15
N THR A 151 5.95 -8.50 12.23
CA THR A 151 6.74 -8.76 11.02
C THR A 151 6.05 -9.90 10.25
N LYS A 152 5.79 -9.69 8.95
CA LYS A 152 5.27 -10.73 8.04
C LYS A 152 6.04 -12.03 8.29
N ALA A 153 5.33 -13.13 8.62
CA ALA A 153 5.94 -14.43 8.82
C ALA A 153 6.87 -14.74 7.62
N PRO A 154 8.09 -15.23 7.84
CA PRO A 154 9.02 -15.50 6.75
C PRO A 154 8.34 -16.44 5.75
N LEU A 155 8.36 -16.06 4.47
CA LEU A 155 7.89 -16.91 3.38
C LEU A 155 8.71 -18.20 3.43
N THR A 156 8.12 -19.28 3.95
CA THR A 156 8.67 -20.62 3.81
C THR A 156 8.64 -20.97 2.33
N TYR A 157 9.77 -20.74 1.66
CA TYR A 157 10.05 -21.34 0.36
C TYR A 157 10.12 -22.84 0.58
N ALA A 158 9.04 -23.55 0.25
CA ALA A 158 9.04 -25.00 0.18
C ALA A 158 10.01 -25.42 -0.94
N SER A 159 11.24 -25.75 -0.55
CA SER A 159 12.21 -26.43 -1.40
C SER A 159 11.68 -27.83 -1.68
N ASN A 160 11.02 -28.02 -2.82
CA ASN A 160 10.78 -29.36 -3.35
C ASN A 160 12.14 -29.96 -3.75
N ARG A 161 12.55 -31.00 -3.02
CA ARG A 161 13.53 -32.00 -3.45
C ARG A 161 12.78 -33.20 -3.99
#